data_AF-A0A3B7A6E8-F1
#
_entry.id   AF-A0A3B7A6E8-F1
#
_cell.length_a   1.000
_cell.length_b   1.000
_cell.length_c   1.000
_cell.angle_alpha   90.00
_cell.angle_beta   90.00
_cell.angle_gamma   90.00
#
_symmetry.space_group_name_H-M   'P 1'
#
loop_
_entity.id
_entity.type
_entity.pdbx_description
1 polymer ?
#
loop_
_entity_poly.entity_id
_entity_poly.type
_entity_poly.pdbx_seq_one_letter_code
_entity_poly.pdbx_strand_id
1 'polypeptide(L)'
;MLFVKNLPFTNVVNNGVASVSLPVGMSYNRIILALGGTFTKAMITNVKVRCNGKVVFENTGSRLDLINQYRGLTAAATYLSIDFTEPRAKDMAEEYLGNINTAQGVSSLTIEVTIAGATAPTLDSYAELGPPAQLGIIAKQIPFTSSFGGAGKFPFKLIDVANKGAIIKRVHFAHGGNMTLLEVKKNGIVIFDNIPTAVNTFYQGEYQKTAQANLYTFDPCLDNNYSNSIKTADMVSMEFNPTFSAADTVTAIIEVLDILGNM
;
A
#
# COMPACT_ATOMS: atom_id res chain seq x y z
N MET A 1 -11.28 10.84 -17.62
CA MET A 1 -9.94 10.54 -17.09
C MET A 1 -8.92 11.32 -17.90
N LEU A 2 -8.04 12.08 -17.25
CA LEU A 2 -6.96 12.81 -17.90
C LEU A 2 -5.63 12.17 -17.50
N PHE A 3 -4.66 12.14 -18.40
CA PHE A 3 -3.31 11.67 -18.09
C PHE A 3 -2.32 12.80 -18.37
N VAL A 4 -1.68 13.31 -17.32
CA VAL A 4 -0.90 14.54 -17.38
C VAL A 4 0.49 14.34 -16.79
N LYS A 5 1.48 15.05 -17.32
CA LYS A 5 2.79 15.16 -16.70
C LYS A 5 2.69 16.12 -15.50
N ASN A 6 3.24 15.70 -14.35
CA ASN A 6 3.27 16.53 -13.16
C ASN A 6 4.41 17.57 -13.22
N LEU A 7 4.40 18.47 -12.24
CA LEU A 7 5.52 19.37 -12.00
C LEU A 7 6.82 18.56 -11.74
N PRO A 8 7.99 19.10 -12.09
CA PRO A 8 9.26 18.41 -11.89
C PRO A 8 9.55 18.20 -10.40
N PHE A 9 10.20 17.08 -10.08
CA PHE A 9 10.74 16.87 -8.74
C PHE A 9 11.92 17.81 -8.50
N THR A 10 12.00 18.32 -7.27
CA THR A 10 13.19 19.01 -6.76
C THR A 10 14.11 18.01 -6.08
N ASN A 11 15.41 18.31 -6.01
CA ASN A 11 16.41 17.52 -5.28
C ASN A 11 16.51 16.04 -5.71
N VAL A 12 16.40 15.76 -7.02
CA VAL A 12 16.64 14.42 -7.58
C VAL A 12 18.14 14.17 -7.66
N VAL A 13 18.73 13.73 -6.55
CA VAL A 13 20.17 13.48 -6.41
C VAL A 13 20.42 12.18 -5.64
N ASN A 14 21.64 11.65 -5.74
CA ASN A 14 22.03 10.47 -4.95
C ASN A 14 21.91 10.76 -3.44
N ASN A 15 21.37 9.82 -2.67
CA ASN A 15 21.17 9.95 -1.22
C ASN A 15 20.29 11.15 -0.81
N GLY A 16 19.57 11.76 -1.76
CA GLY A 16 18.66 12.88 -1.54
C GLY A 16 17.22 12.45 -1.27
N VAL A 17 16.43 13.39 -0.75
CA VAL A 17 14.96 13.28 -0.71
C VAL A 17 14.42 14.17 -1.82
N ALA A 18 13.96 13.55 -2.90
CA ALA A 18 13.30 14.26 -3.98
C ALA A 18 11.85 14.56 -3.59
N SER A 19 11.36 15.77 -3.87
CA SER A 19 9.98 16.14 -3.55
C SER A 19 9.29 16.92 -4.66
N VAL A 20 7.98 16.75 -4.75
CA VAL A 20 7.09 17.51 -5.65
C VAL A 20 5.79 17.84 -4.93
N SER A 21 5.35 19.09 -5.06
CA SER A 21 4.02 19.52 -4.66
C SER A 21 3.09 19.43 -5.86
N LEU A 22 2.05 18.60 -5.74
CA LEU A 22 1.08 18.39 -6.80
C LEU A 22 -0.01 19.48 -6.74
N PRO A 23 -0.46 20.01 -7.89
CA PRO A 23 -1.56 20.97 -7.92
C PRO A 23 -2.85 20.40 -7.33
N VAL A 24 -3.53 21.19 -6.49
CA VAL A 24 -4.86 20.86 -5.98
C VAL A 24 -5.94 21.32 -6.97
N GLY A 25 -7.10 20.67 -6.96
CA GLY A 25 -8.25 21.01 -7.80
C GLY A 25 -8.86 19.83 -8.56
N MET A 26 -8.07 18.79 -8.82
CA MET A 26 -8.51 17.56 -9.50
C MET A 26 -8.42 16.36 -8.55
N SER A 27 -9.01 15.22 -8.94
CA SER A 27 -8.92 13.99 -8.17
C SER A 27 -7.79 13.11 -8.66
N TYR A 28 -6.89 12.70 -7.78
CA TYR A 28 -5.76 11.83 -8.13
C TYR A 28 -6.16 10.37 -7.96
N ASN A 29 -6.27 9.66 -9.09
CA ASN A 29 -6.53 8.22 -9.12
C ASN A 29 -5.23 7.43 -8.94
N ARG A 30 -4.21 7.80 -9.73
CA ARG A 30 -2.92 7.12 -9.77
C ARG A 30 -1.82 8.12 -10.09
N ILE A 31 -0.64 7.87 -9.53
CA ILE A 31 0.59 8.58 -9.88
C ILE A 31 1.63 7.55 -10.33
N ILE A 32 2.21 7.76 -11.50
CA ILE A 32 3.26 6.92 -12.06
C ILE A 32 4.58 7.67 -11.96
N LEU A 33 5.55 7.08 -11.27
CA LEU A 33 6.93 7.54 -11.20
C LEU A 33 7.70 6.92 -12.36
N ALA A 34 8.35 7.77 -13.18
CA ALA A 34 9.24 7.36 -14.25
C ALA A 34 10.69 7.55 -13.78
N LEU A 35 11.39 6.44 -13.60
CA LEU A 35 12.76 6.37 -13.11
C LEU A 35 13.72 6.30 -14.31
N GLY A 36 14.85 7.00 -14.24
CA GLY A 36 15.86 6.93 -15.28
C GLY A 36 17.29 7.13 -14.77
N GLY A 37 18.25 7.06 -15.69
CA GLY A 37 19.67 6.91 -15.35
C GLY A 37 19.93 5.52 -14.74
N THR A 38 20.62 5.47 -13.61
CA THR A 38 20.82 4.22 -12.85
C THR A 38 19.77 4.00 -11.77
N PHE A 39 18.77 4.88 -11.67
CA PHE A 39 17.78 4.85 -10.61
C PHE A 39 16.79 3.69 -10.79
N THR A 40 16.77 2.77 -9.82
CA THR A 40 15.88 1.59 -9.83
C THR A 40 14.93 1.61 -8.64
N LYS A 41 13.89 0.77 -8.68
CA LYS A 41 12.90 0.64 -7.58
C LYS A 41 13.54 0.23 -6.25
N ALA A 42 14.64 -0.53 -6.28
CA ALA A 42 15.38 -0.94 -5.08
C ALA A 42 16.13 0.22 -4.41
N MET A 43 16.44 1.28 -5.16
CA MET A 43 17.09 2.49 -4.66
C MET A 43 16.08 3.47 -4.03
N ILE A 44 14.78 3.18 -4.08
CA ILE A 44 13.74 3.94 -3.37
C ILE A 44 13.59 3.33 -1.98
N THR A 45 14.31 3.87 -1.01
CA THR A 45 14.26 3.41 0.39
C THR A 45 13.01 3.87 1.11
N ASN A 46 12.36 4.94 0.65
CA ASN A 46 11.08 5.40 1.14
C ASN A 46 10.34 6.22 0.06
N VAL A 47 9.03 6.00 -0.09
CA VAL A 47 8.12 6.85 -0.85
C VAL A 47 6.95 7.23 0.04
N LYS A 48 6.68 8.53 0.16
CA LYS A 48 5.60 9.08 0.96
C LYS A 48 4.68 9.93 0.13
N VAL A 49 3.37 9.78 0.34
CA VAL A 49 2.36 10.76 -0.10
C VAL A 49 1.83 11.46 1.13
N ARG A 50 1.91 12.78 1.13
CA ARG A 50 1.40 13.64 2.19
C ARG A 50 0.20 14.41 1.69
N CYS A 51 -0.90 14.34 2.44
CA CYS A 51 -2.09 15.17 2.23
C CYS A 51 -2.25 16.07 3.45
N ASN A 52 -2.25 17.39 3.28
CA ASN A 52 -2.26 18.38 4.37
C ASN A 52 -1.17 18.13 5.43
N GLY A 53 0.04 17.78 4.99
CA GLY A 53 1.20 17.47 5.85
C GLY A 53 1.20 16.07 6.49
N LYS A 54 0.07 15.38 6.47
CA LYS A 54 -0.11 14.03 7.02
C LYS A 54 0.30 12.94 6.01
N VAL A 55 1.16 12.00 6.42
CA VAL A 55 1.54 10.82 5.60
C VAL A 55 0.36 9.84 5.48
N VAL A 56 -0.23 9.74 4.29
CA VAL A 56 -1.35 8.84 4.01
C VAL A 56 -0.89 7.55 3.33
N PHE A 57 0.27 7.58 2.68
CA PHE A 57 0.82 6.45 1.96
C PHE A 57 2.32 6.40 2.23
N GLU A 58 2.84 5.27 2.68
CA GLU A 58 4.27 5.06 2.89
C GLU A 58 4.70 3.65 2.46
N ASN A 59 5.74 3.56 1.64
CA ASN A 59 6.28 2.28 1.19
C ASN A 59 7.76 2.37 0.77
N THR A 60 8.38 1.23 0.44
CA THR A 60 9.64 1.20 -0.33
C THR A 60 9.35 0.89 -1.78
N GLY A 61 10.25 1.23 -2.71
CA GLY A 61 9.97 1.02 -4.14
C GLY A 61 9.81 -0.44 -4.52
N SER A 62 10.73 -1.31 -4.08
CA SER A 62 10.62 -2.75 -4.34
C SER A 62 9.37 -3.37 -3.74
N ARG A 63 8.99 -2.98 -2.52
CA ARG A 63 7.84 -3.56 -1.84
C ARG A 63 6.52 -3.09 -2.44
N LEU A 64 6.43 -1.82 -2.80
CA LEU A 64 5.27 -1.29 -3.52
C LEU A 64 5.11 -1.99 -4.89
N ASP A 65 6.21 -2.27 -5.59
CA ASP A 65 6.17 -3.02 -6.84
C ASP A 65 5.58 -4.43 -6.66
N LEU A 66 6.00 -5.17 -5.63
CA LEU A 66 5.41 -6.47 -5.30
C LEU A 66 3.92 -6.35 -4.99
N ILE A 67 3.51 -5.36 -4.20
CA ILE A 67 2.09 -5.13 -3.88
C ILE A 67 1.28 -4.81 -5.15
N ASN A 68 1.82 -3.98 -6.04
CA ASN A 68 1.19 -3.65 -7.32
C ASN A 68 1.04 -4.88 -8.21
N GLN A 69 2.10 -5.69 -8.33
CA GLN A 69 2.06 -6.94 -9.08
C GLN A 69 1.08 -7.96 -8.48
N TYR A 70 0.99 -8.04 -7.14
CA TYR A 70 -0.03 -8.85 -6.47
C TYR A 70 -1.44 -8.43 -6.90
N ARG A 71 -1.71 -7.12 -6.92
CA ARG A 71 -2.97 -6.55 -7.39
C ARG A 71 -3.19 -6.72 -8.90
N GLY A 72 -2.17 -7.21 -9.64
CA GLY A 72 -2.14 -7.48 -11.07
C GLY A 72 -1.82 -6.26 -11.93
N LEU A 73 -1.20 -5.22 -11.37
CA LEU A 73 -0.68 -4.09 -12.13
C LEU A 73 0.62 -4.49 -12.86
N THR A 74 0.90 -3.82 -13.97
CA THR A 74 2.07 -4.10 -14.81
C THR A 74 3.38 -3.86 -14.06
N ALA A 75 4.31 -4.82 -14.18
CA ALA A 75 5.69 -4.66 -13.73
C ALA A 75 6.56 -4.05 -14.85
N ALA A 76 7.27 -2.97 -14.54
CA ALA A 76 8.32 -2.44 -15.41
C ALA A 76 9.50 -1.94 -14.56
N ALA A 77 10.73 -2.12 -15.03
CA ALA A 77 11.93 -1.80 -14.25
C ALA A 77 12.05 -0.30 -13.94
N THR A 78 11.64 0.54 -14.89
CA THR A 78 11.78 2.00 -14.88
C THR A 78 10.51 2.74 -14.47
N TYR A 79 9.45 2.03 -14.07
CA TYR A 79 8.20 2.65 -13.66
C TYR A 79 7.70 2.08 -12.33
N LEU A 80 7.16 2.94 -11.48
CA LEU A 80 6.53 2.56 -10.23
C LEU A 80 5.21 3.31 -10.06
N SER A 81 4.12 2.59 -9.86
CA SER A 81 2.80 3.18 -9.66
C SER A 81 2.47 3.34 -8.18
N ILE A 82 1.96 4.51 -7.82
CA ILE A 82 1.26 4.76 -6.56
C ILE A 82 -0.22 4.83 -6.94
N ASP A 83 -0.97 3.76 -6.63
CA ASP A 83 -2.33 3.58 -7.10
C ASP A 83 -3.33 3.69 -5.94
N PHE A 84 -4.21 4.68 -5.99
CA PHE A 84 -5.22 4.93 -4.96
C PHE A 84 -6.58 4.30 -5.32
N THR A 85 -6.76 3.89 -6.57
CA THR A 85 -7.98 3.21 -7.04
C THR A 85 -7.90 1.71 -6.86
N GLU A 86 -8.99 1.01 -7.17
CA GLU A 86 -9.07 -0.44 -7.28
C GLU A 86 -9.49 -0.84 -8.70
N PRO A 87 -8.57 -0.89 -9.68
CA PRO A 87 -8.91 -0.98 -11.12
C PRO A 87 -9.58 -2.29 -11.54
N ARG A 88 -9.67 -3.27 -10.64
CA ARG A 88 -10.36 -4.55 -10.85
C ARG A 88 -11.63 -4.69 -10.01
N ALA A 89 -12.07 -3.63 -9.33
CA ALA A 89 -13.32 -3.64 -8.58
C ALA A 89 -14.51 -3.99 -9.48
N LYS A 90 -15.53 -4.61 -8.90
CA LYS A 90 -16.73 -5.04 -9.63
C LYS A 90 -17.65 -3.87 -9.97
N ASP A 91 -17.57 -2.79 -9.21
CA ASP A 91 -18.31 -1.57 -9.48
C ASP A 91 -17.38 -0.35 -9.57
N MET A 92 -17.88 0.69 -10.24
CA MET A 92 -17.16 1.94 -10.46
C MET A 92 -17.02 2.79 -9.18
N ALA A 93 -17.99 2.75 -8.27
CA ALA A 93 -17.92 3.45 -7.00
C ALA A 93 -16.79 2.88 -6.10
N GLU A 94 -16.66 1.56 -6.03
CA GLU A 94 -15.59 0.82 -5.34
C GLU A 94 -14.23 1.09 -6.00
N GLU A 95 -14.17 1.14 -7.34
CA GLU A 95 -12.94 1.42 -8.08
C GLU A 95 -12.32 2.76 -7.65
N TYR A 96 -13.11 3.83 -7.58
CA TYR A 96 -12.61 5.17 -7.29
C TYR A 96 -12.75 5.59 -5.81
N LEU A 97 -13.25 4.73 -4.93
CA LEU A 97 -13.55 5.08 -3.53
C LEU A 97 -12.33 5.61 -2.75
N GLY A 98 -11.13 5.13 -3.08
CA GLY A 98 -9.89 5.48 -2.39
C GLY A 98 -9.11 6.65 -2.99
N ASN A 99 -9.61 7.27 -4.06
CA ASN A 99 -8.88 8.34 -4.75
C ASN A 99 -8.66 9.58 -3.86
N ILE A 100 -7.63 10.37 -4.16
CA ILE A 100 -7.36 11.61 -3.42
C ILE A 100 -8.04 12.77 -4.14
N ASN A 101 -9.25 13.07 -3.70
CA ASN A 101 -10.04 14.21 -4.18
C ASN A 101 -9.54 15.52 -3.55
N THR A 102 -9.10 16.48 -4.36
CA THR A 102 -8.42 17.69 -3.86
C THR A 102 -9.15 19.01 -4.13
N ALA A 103 -10.36 18.99 -4.68
CA ALA A 103 -11.07 20.23 -5.01
C ALA A 103 -11.51 21.01 -3.75
N GLN A 104 -11.78 20.31 -2.65
CA GLN A 104 -12.09 20.88 -1.34
C GLN A 104 -11.56 19.97 -0.23
N GLY A 105 -11.15 20.54 0.92
CA GLY A 105 -10.62 19.80 2.07
C GLY A 105 -9.13 19.43 1.99
N VAL A 106 -8.46 19.76 0.88
CA VAL A 106 -7.01 19.59 0.69
C VAL A 106 -6.35 20.93 0.41
N SER A 107 -5.42 21.34 1.26
CA SER A 107 -4.57 22.51 1.09
C SER A 107 -3.23 22.16 0.45
N SER A 108 -2.74 20.93 0.64
CA SER A 108 -1.49 20.47 0.03
C SER A 108 -1.49 18.97 -0.24
N LEU A 109 -0.93 18.59 -1.40
CA LEU A 109 -0.63 17.21 -1.76
C LEU A 109 0.84 17.14 -2.22
N THR A 110 1.65 16.34 -1.54
CA THR A 110 3.10 16.29 -1.78
C THR A 110 3.56 14.84 -1.86
N ILE A 111 4.49 14.55 -2.77
CA ILE A 111 5.20 13.28 -2.84
C ILE A 111 6.65 13.50 -2.41
N GLU A 112 7.16 12.61 -1.56
CA GLU A 112 8.56 12.54 -1.17
C GLU A 112 9.13 11.17 -1.56
N VAL A 113 10.27 11.14 -2.24
CA VAL A 113 10.98 9.93 -2.64
C VAL A 113 12.40 10.01 -2.09
N THR A 114 12.74 9.12 -1.16
CA THR A 114 14.10 8.98 -0.64
C THR A 114 14.89 8.05 -1.56
N ILE A 115 15.97 8.58 -2.14
CA ILE A 115 16.82 7.90 -3.12
C ILE A 115 18.10 7.47 -2.41
N ALA A 116 18.58 6.24 -2.62
CA ALA A 116 19.86 5.77 -2.11
C ALA A 116 20.63 4.95 -3.15
N GLY A 117 21.92 5.27 -3.36
CA GLY A 117 22.81 4.48 -4.20
C GLY A 117 22.64 4.66 -5.72
N ALA A 118 21.91 5.69 -6.18
CA ALA A 118 21.73 5.97 -7.60
C ALA A 118 22.79 6.96 -8.11
N THR A 119 23.46 6.63 -9.21
CA THR A 119 24.33 7.55 -9.96
C THR A 119 23.52 8.34 -10.98
N ALA A 120 23.56 9.68 -10.88
CA ALA A 120 22.80 10.60 -11.74
C ALA A 120 21.33 10.20 -11.93
N PRO A 121 20.53 10.08 -10.85
CA PRO A 121 19.13 9.68 -10.96
C PRO A 121 18.32 10.74 -11.72
N THR A 122 17.37 10.28 -12.54
CA THR A 122 16.30 11.14 -13.07
C THR A 122 14.95 10.62 -12.59
N LEU A 123 14.04 11.53 -12.26
CA LEU A 123 12.72 11.20 -11.75
C LEU A 123 11.69 12.18 -12.33
N ASP A 124 10.79 11.65 -13.13
CA ASP A 124 9.59 12.33 -13.60
C ASP A 124 8.35 11.66 -12.98
N SER A 125 7.20 12.35 -13.01
CA SER A 125 5.94 11.69 -12.68
C SER A 125 4.78 12.13 -13.56
N TYR A 126 3.80 11.24 -13.67
CA TYR A 126 2.58 11.42 -14.44
C TYR A 126 1.40 11.06 -13.55
N ALA A 127 0.31 11.83 -13.63
CA ALA A 127 -0.90 11.58 -12.86
C ALA A 127 -2.06 11.21 -13.78
N GLU A 128 -2.80 10.20 -13.36
CA GLU A 128 -4.14 9.91 -13.86
C GLU A 128 -5.15 10.66 -12.99
N LEU A 129 -5.87 11.58 -13.61
CA LEU A 129 -6.80 12.48 -12.94
C LEU A 129 -8.25 12.16 -13.27
N GLY A 130 -9.07 12.11 -12.22
CA GLY A 130 -10.53 12.13 -12.27
C GLY A 130 -11.10 13.56 -12.22
N PRO A 131 -12.43 13.69 -12.38
CA PRO A 131 -13.10 14.98 -12.24
C PRO A 131 -12.92 15.57 -10.83
N PRO A 132 -12.93 16.91 -10.66
CA PRO A 132 -12.87 17.56 -9.36
C PRO A 132 -13.92 17.03 -8.37
N ALA A 133 -13.49 16.68 -7.15
CA ALA A 133 -14.39 16.32 -6.05
C ALA A 133 -13.84 16.77 -4.70
N GLN A 134 -14.71 16.83 -3.68
CA GLN A 134 -14.32 17.08 -2.30
C GLN A 134 -13.59 15.87 -1.70
N LEU A 135 -12.62 16.12 -0.82
CA LEU A 135 -11.94 15.09 -0.05
C LEU A 135 -12.94 14.20 0.69
N GLY A 136 -12.91 12.91 0.36
CA GLY A 136 -13.72 11.90 1.01
C GLY A 136 -12.86 10.91 1.80
N ILE A 137 -13.29 9.66 1.76
CA ILE A 137 -12.49 8.52 2.19
C ILE A 137 -11.30 8.39 1.24
N ILE A 138 -10.12 8.05 1.75
CA ILE A 138 -8.90 7.89 0.97
C ILE A 138 -8.29 6.51 1.21
N ALA A 139 -7.64 5.98 0.18
CA ALA A 139 -6.77 4.82 0.33
C ALA A 139 -5.50 5.23 1.08
N LYS A 140 -5.17 4.48 2.13
CA LYS A 140 -3.92 4.63 2.88
C LYS A 140 -3.11 3.33 2.82
N GLN A 141 -1.79 3.48 2.79
CA GLN A 141 -0.84 2.38 2.99
C GLN A 141 0.09 2.75 4.14
N ILE A 142 0.03 1.96 5.22
CA ILE A 142 0.79 2.23 6.45
C ILE A 142 1.64 1.02 6.80
N PRO A 143 2.98 1.16 6.89
CA PRO A 143 3.87 0.06 7.24
C PRO A 143 4.04 -0.08 8.76
N PHE A 144 4.09 -1.32 9.24
CA PHE A 144 4.41 -1.70 10.62
C PHE A 144 5.51 -2.76 10.58
N THR A 145 6.62 -2.55 11.28
CA THR A 145 7.75 -3.49 11.26
C THR A 145 7.94 -4.13 12.62
N SER A 146 8.21 -5.43 12.64
CA SER A 146 8.56 -6.17 13.84
C SER A 146 9.52 -7.31 13.51
N SER A 147 10.44 -7.59 14.43
CA SER A 147 11.40 -8.69 14.31
C SER A 147 11.06 -9.81 15.28
N PHE A 148 11.21 -11.05 14.82
CA PHE A 148 10.93 -12.28 15.56
C PHE A 148 12.20 -13.10 15.66
N GLY A 149 12.59 -13.45 16.89
CA GLY A 149 13.91 -14.05 17.19
C GLY A 149 14.03 -15.55 16.95
N GLY A 150 13.00 -16.23 16.43
CA GLY A 150 13.02 -17.67 16.24
C GLY A 150 11.76 -18.21 15.58
N ALA A 151 11.69 -19.54 15.46
CA ALA A 151 10.53 -20.25 14.96
C ALA A 151 9.35 -20.18 15.95
N GLY A 152 8.14 -20.22 15.43
CA GLY A 152 6.92 -20.24 16.24
C GLY A 152 5.86 -19.24 15.77
N LYS A 153 4.76 -19.20 16.51
CA LYS A 153 3.62 -18.31 16.27
C LYS A 153 3.71 -17.11 17.20
N PHE A 154 3.66 -15.91 16.63
CA PHE A 154 3.79 -14.68 17.41
C PHE A 154 2.66 -13.71 17.08
N PRO A 155 2.17 -12.93 18.06
CA PRO A 155 1.25 -11.85 17.78
C PRO A 155 1.96 -10.70 17.07
N PHE A 156 1.42 -10.28 15.93
CA PHE A 156 1.84 -9.11 15.17
C PHE A 156 0.88 -7.95 15.45
N LYS A 157 1.38 -6.94 16.15
CA LYS A 157 0.60 -5.80 16.60
C LYS A 157 0.55 -4.71 15.53
N LEU A 158 -0.63 -4.50 14.94
CA LEU A 158 -0.91 -3.43 13.95
C LEU A 158 -1.53 -2.17 14.57
N ILE A 159 -1.33 -1.95 15.87
CA ILE A 159 -2.06 -0.94 16.66
C ILE A 159 -1.80 0.47 16.10
N ASP A 160 -2.80 0.99 15.39
CA ASP A 160 -3.45 2.31 15.58
C ASP A 160 -4.60 2.51 14.55
N VAL A 161 -4.56 1.81 13.41
CA VAL A 161 -5.57 1.98 12.33
C VAL A 161 -6.92 1.33 12.68
N ALA A 162 -6.88 0.37 13.59
CA ALA A 162 -7.98 -0.43 14.08
C ALA A 162 -9.01 0.35 14.92
N ASN A 163 -8.57 1.21 15.84
CA ASN A 163 -9.47 1.77 16.86
C ASN A 163 -10.26 3.01 16.42
N LYS A 164 -10.17 3.41 15.14
CA LYS A 164 -10.76 4.67 14.64
C LYS A 164 -11.78 4.48 13.51
N GLY A 165 -12.14 3.23 13.17
CA GLY A 165 -13.19 2.93 12.19
C GLY A 165 -12.73 2.87 10.73
N ALA A 166 -11.43 2.72 10.47
CA ALA A 166 -10.90 2.43 9.14
C ALA A 166 -11.45 1.11 8.57
N ILE A 167 -11.43 0.95 7.26
CA ILE A 167 -11.85 -0.28 6.59
C ILE A 167 -10.59 -0.94 6.03
N ILE A 168 -10.23 -2.12 6.54
CA ILE A 168 -9.05 -2.86 6.09
C ILE A 168 -9.43 -3.62 4.82
N LYS A 169 -8.81 -3.26 3.70
CA LYS A 169 -8.94 -3.98 2.44
C LYS A 169 -8.04 -5.20 2.43
N ARG A 170 -6.75 -5.03 2.78
CA ARG A 170 -5.72 -6.08 2.72
C ARG A 170 -4.60 -5.80 3.71
N VAL A 171 -3.86 -6.85 4.06
CA VAL A 171 -2.59 -6.75 4.79
C VAL A 171 -1.54 -7.59 4.08
N HIS A 172 -0.42 -6.97 3.72
CA HIS A 172 0.71 -7.63 3.08
C HIS A 172 1.87 -7.75 4.07
N PHE A 173 2.31 -8.96 4.40
CA PHE A 173 3.43 -9.24 5.27
C PHE A 173 4.68 -9.50 4.43
N ALA A 174 5.52 -8.48 4.24
CA ALA A 174 6.82 -8.65 3.59
C ALA A 174 7.81 -9.24 4.59
N HIS A 175 8.44 -10.36 4.26
CA HIS A 175 9.29 -11.14 5.19
C HIS A 175 10.59 -11.62 4.52
N GLY A 176 11.54 -12.15 5.29
CA GLY A 176 12.84 -12.64 4.82
C GLY A 176 12.83 -14.05 4.22
N GLY A 177 11.71 -14.76 4.37
CA GLY A 177 11.45 -16.06 3.75
C GLY A 177 10.96 -17.14 4.72
N ASN A 178 10.82 -16.80 6.01
CA ASN A 178 10.54 -17.78 7.05
C ASN A 178 9.09 -17.77 7.53
N MET A 179 8.23 -16.85 7.05
CA MET A 179 6.79 -16.90 7.34
C MET A 179 6.13 -18.07 6.61
N THR A 180 5.43 -18.92 7.35
CA THR A 180 4.88 -20.19 6.85
C THR A 180 3.36 -20.24 6.89
N LEU A 181 2.74 -19.67 7.93
CA LEU A 181 1.29 -19.62 8.09
C LEU A 181 0.83 -18.26 8.64
N LEU A 182 -0.47 -17.96 8.49
CA LEU A 182 -1.11 -16.83 9.16
C LEU A 182 -2.44 -17.25 9.79
N GLU A 183 -2.67 -16.85 11.03
CA GLU A 183 -3.99 -16.80 11.65
C GLU A 183 -4.40 -15.35 11.87
N VAL A 184 -5.67 -15.05 11.65
CA VAL A 184 -6.26 -13.72 11.85
C VAL A 184 -7.51 -13.85 12.71
N LYS A 185 -7.61 -13.03 13.77
CA LYS A 185 -8.75 -13.01 14.70
C LYS A 185 -9.32 -11.62 14.89
N LYS A 186 -10.64 -11.49 14.82
CA LYS A 186 -11.37 -10.26 15.16
C LYS A 186 -12.20 -10.53 16.41
N ASN A 187 -12.03 -9.74 17.47
CA ASN A 187 -12.75 -9.89 18.74
C ASN A 187 -12.65 -11.32 19.31
N GLY A 188 -11.47 -11.94 19.18
CA GLY A 188 -11.21 -13.33 19.59
C GLY A 188 -11.75 -14.41 18.64
N ILE A 189 -12.56 -14.07 17.64
CA ILE A 189 -13.11 -15.00 16.64
C ILE A 189 -12.10 -15.16 15.50
N VAL A 190 -11.78 -16.41 15.15
CA VAL A 190 -10.92 -16.72 14.01
C VAL A 190 -11.67 -16.43 12.72
N ILE A 191 -11.10 -15.55 11.89
CA ILE A 191 -11.63 -15.20 10.55
C ILE A 191 -10.75 -15.74 9.43
N PHE A 192 -9.55 -16.20 9.77
CA PHE A 192 -8.60 -16.82 8.85
C PHE A 192 -7.72 -17.76 9.68
N ASP A 193 -7.84 -19.08 9.49
CA ASP A 193 -7.35 -20.06 10.46
C ASP A 193 -6.06 -20.76 10.00
N ASN A 194 -4.93 -20.32 10.55
CA ASN A 194 -3.60 -20.94 10.36
C ASN A 194 -3.33 -21.40 8.92
N ILE A 195 -3.66 -20.56 7.94
CA ILE A 195 -3.60 -20.94 6.53
C ILE A 195 -2.12 -21.00 6.11
N PRO A 196 -1.64 -22.12 5.56
CA PRO A 196 -0.29 -22.22 5.04
C PRO A 196 -0.08 -21.35 3.80
N THR A 197 1.14 -20.86 3.60
CA THR A 197 1.52 -20.05 2.43
C THR A 197 1.14 -20.72 1.12
N ALA A 198 1.41 -22.02 0.95
CA ALA A 198 1.07 -22.76 -0.27
C ALA A 198 -0.43 -22.78 -0.58
N VAL A 199 -1.28 -22.95 0.44
CA VAL A 199 -2.74 -22.93 0.28
C VAL A 199 -3.22 -21.53 -0.09
N ASN A 200 -2.70 -20.51 0.60
CA ASN A 200 -3.02 -19.11 0.32
C ASN A 200 -2.61 -18.69 -1.10
N THR A 201 -1.42 -19.11 -1.56
CA THR A 201 -0.94 -18.90 -2.93
C THR A 201 -1.87 -19.52 -3.96
N PHE A 202 -2.29 -20.77 -3.75
CA PHE A 202 -3.24 -21.43 -4.63
C PHE A 202 -4.58 -20.68 -4.68
N TYR A 203 -5.15 -20.35 -3.52
CA TYR A 203 -6.41 -19.63 -3.41
C TYR A 203 -6.37 -18.25 -4.06
N GLN A 204 -5.25 -17.52 -3.92
CA GLN A 204 -5.04 -16.23 -4.59
C GLN A 204 -5.03 -16.36 -6.12
N GLY A 205 -4.45 -17.44 -6.64
CA GLY A 205 -4.41 -17.72 -8.08
C GLY A 205 -5.78 -17.94 -8.70
N GLU A 206 -6.72 -18.56 -7.97
CA GLU A 206 -8.11 -18.77 -8.42
C GLU A 206 -8.82 -17.44 -8.74
N TYR A 207 -8.43 -16.35 -8.05
CA TYR A 207 -8.98 -15.01 -8.24
C TYR A 207 -8.06 -14.06 -9.02
N GLN A 208 -7.13 -14.62 -9.82
CA GLN A 208 -6.25 -13.87 -10.70
C GLN A 208 -5.35 -12.85 -9.98
N LYS A 209 -5.04 -13.09 -8.70
CA LYS A 209 -3.96 -12.40 -8.01
C LYS A 209 -2.64 -13.09 -8.30
N THR A 210 -1.55 -12.33 -8.27
CA THR A 210 -0.21 -12.88 -8.47
C THR A 210 0.53 -12.90 -7.14
N ALA A 211 0.48 -14.04 -6.43
CA ALA A 211 1.24 -14.22 -5.19
C ALA A 211 2.73 -13.90 -5.43
N GLN A 212 3.33 -13.14 -4.52
CA GLN A 212 4.72 -12.68 -4.64
C GLN A 212 5.63 -13.44 -3.67
N ALA A 213 6.87 -13.70 -4.10
CA ALA A 213 7.88 -14.24 -3.21
C ALA A 213 8.06 -13.32 -2.00
N ASN A 214 8.18 -13.91 -0.81
CA ASN A 214 8.44 -13.19 0.43
C ASN A 214 7.36 -12.13 0.81
N LEU A 215 6.13 -12.30 0.29
CA LEU A 215 4.99 -11.45 0.60
C LEU A 215 3.75 -12.30 0.88
N TYR A 216 3.50 -12.60 2.15
CA TYR A 216 2.26 -13.25 2.55
C TYR A 216 1.12 -12.22 2.56
N THR A 217 0.08 -12.42 1.77
CA THR A 217 -1.05 -11.47 1.72
C THR A 217 -2.30 -12.07 2.36
N PHE A 218 -2.89 -11.32 3.30
CA PHE A 218 -4.27 -11.51 3.74
C PHE A 218 -5.16 -10.55 2.96
N ASP A 219 -6.05 -11.11 2.13
CA ASP A 219 -6.95 -10.36 1.25
C ASP A 219 -8.39 -10.84 1.43
N PRO A 220 -9.17 -10.24 2.34
CA PRO A 220 -10.60 -10.51 2.45
C PRO A 220 -11.40 -10.07 1.21
N CYS A 221 -10.84 -9.18 0.38
CA CYS A 221 -11.43 -8.68 -0.86
C CYS A 221 -10.85 -9.40 -2.10
N LEU A 222 -10.41 -10.65 -1.94
CA LEU A 222 -9.68 -11.39 -2.95
C LEU A 222 -10.42 -11.48 -4.29
N ASP A 223 -11.75 -11.61 -4.22
CA ASP A 223 -12.66 -11.71 -5.35
C ASP A 223 -12.98 -10.34 -6.01
N ASN A 224 -12.26 -9.29 -5.63
CA ASN A 224 -12.49 -7.90 -6.00
C ASN A 224 -13.86 -7.34 -5.56
N ASN A 225 -14.48 -7.95 -4.55
CA ASN A 225 -15.66 -7.39 -3.89
C ASN A 225 -15.21 -6.68 -2.60
N TYR A 226 -15.27 -5.36 -2.59
CA TYR A 226 -14.78 -4.57 -1.47
C TYR A 226 -15.77 -4.53 -0.30
N SER A 227 -16.99 -5.03 -0.48
CA SER A 227 -17.94 -5.27 0.61
C SER A 227 -17.45 -6.30 1.63
N ASN A 228 -16.52 -7.19 1.23
CA ASN A 228 -15.91 -8.19 2.10
C ASN A 228 -14.80 -7.63 3.01
N SER A 229 -14.44 -6.35 2.84
CA SER A 229 -13.40 -5.69 3.63
C SER A 229 -13.70 -5.73 5.14
N ILE A 230 -12.64 -5.75 5.95
CA ILE A 230 -12.79 -5.83 7.41
C ILE A 230 -13.07 -4.43 7.96
N LYS A 231 -14.32 -4.25 8.41
CA LYS A 231 -14.75 -3.07 9.16
C LYS A 231 -14.16 -3.13 10.57
N THR A 232 -13.56 -2.03 11.00
CA THR A 232 -12.88 -1.94 12.30
C THR A 232 -13.69 -1.20 13.37
N ALA A 233 -14.77 -0.51 13.00
CA ALA A 233 -15.57 0.31 13.91
C ALA A 233 -16.19 -0.46 15.09
N ASP A 234 -16.45 -1.75 14.91
CA ASP A 234 -17.00 -2.68 15.91
C ASP A 234 -15.93 -3.56 16.58
N MET A 235 -14.65 -3.32 16.32
CA MET A 235 -13.59 -4.12 16.92
C MET A 235 -13.29 -3.65 18.35
N VAL A 236 -13.06 -4.63 19.21
CA VAL A 236 -12.32 -4.52 20.47
C VAL A 236 -10.88 -5.00 20.29
N SER A 237 -10.68 -6.05 19.47
CA SER A 237 -9.34 -6.55 19.13
C SER A 237 -9.26 -7.03 17.69
N MET A 238 -8.07 -6.85 17.10
CA MET A 238 -7.69 -7.44 15.82
C MET A 238 -6.27 -7.98 15.94
N GLU A 239 -6.14 -9.29 15.77
CA GLU A 239 -4.89 -10.02 15.96
C GLU A 239 -4.47 -10.66 14.65
N PHE A 240 -3.21 -10.44 14.30
CA PHE A 240 -2.54 -11.12 13.20
C PHE A 240 -1.45 -11.97 13.81
N ASN A 241 -1.53 -13.29 13.62
CA ASN A 241 -0.67 -14.26 14.29
C ASN A 241 0.12 -15.05 13.24
N PRO A 242 1.16 -14.46 12.63
CA PRO A 242 2.04 -15.17 11.71
C PRO A 242 2.82 -16.26 12.43
N THR A 243 3.09 -17.36 11.72
CA THR A 243 3.95 -18.46 12.16
C THR A 243 5.22 -18.51 11.32
N PHE A 244 6.37 -18.65 11.97
CA PHE A 244 7.68 -18.65 11.32
C PHE A 244 8.43 -19.97 11.52
N SER A 245 9.25 -20.35 10.53
CA SER A 245 10.16 -21.49 10.58
C SER A 245 11.53 -21.17 11.20
N ALA A 246 11.89 -19.89 11.28
CA ALA A 246 13.14 -19.38 11.85
C ALA A 246 12.99 -17.89 12.19
N ALA A 247 14.05 -17.25 12.69
CA ALA A 247 14.05 -15.81 12.92
C ALA A 247 13.75 -15.03 11.63
N ASP A 248 12.96 -13.96 11.73
CA ASP A 248 12.57 -13.15 10.58
C ASP A 248 12.27 -11.69 10.99
N THR A 249 12.41 -10.76 10.05
CA THR A 249 11.92 -9.39 10.19
C THR A 249 10.80 -9.17 9.19
N VAL A 250 9.64 -8.77 9.70
CA VAL A 250 8.44 -8.59 8.89
C VAL A 250 8.02 -7.13 8.90
N THR A 251 7.80 -6.59 7.71
CA THR A 251 7.03 -5.34 7.56
C THR A 251 5.65 -5.65 7.01
N ALA A 252 4.62 -5.46 7.83
CA ALA A 252 3.22 -5.51 7.42
C ALA A 252 2.80 -4.17 6.82
N ILE A 253 2.19 -4.19 5.63
CA ILE A 253 1.62 -3.02 4.96
C ILE A 253 0.12 -3.21 4.97
N ILE A 254 -0.57 -2.32 5.68
CA ILE A 254 -2.02 -2.33 5.76
C ILE A 254 -2.55 -1.41 4.68
N GLU A 255 -3.36 -1.98 3.77
CA GLU A 255 -4.16 -1.20 2.84
C GLU A 255 -5.52 -0.94 3.46
N VAL A 256 -5.81 0.34 3.76
CA VAL A 256 -7.08 0.74 4.37
C VAL A 256 -7.79 1.83 3.57
N LEU A 257 -9.10 1.91 3.74
CA LEU A 257 -9.91 3.06 3.41
C LEU A 257 -10.27 3.79 4.69
N ASP A 258 -9.96 5.08 4.77
CA ASP A 258 -10.17 5.85 6.00
C ASP A 258 -10.25 7.36 5.69
N ILE A 259 -10.78 8.14 6.62
CA ILE A 259 -10.79 9.60 6.53
C ILE A 259 -9.40 10.17 6.89
N LEU A 260 -9.04 11.31 6.33
CA LEU A 260 -7.75 11.98 6.62
C LEU A 260 -7.57 12.31 8.12
N GLY A 261 -8.67 12.57 8.83
CA GLY A 261 -8.67 12.91 10.25
C GLY A 261 -8.09 11.81 11.14
N ASN A 262 -8.33 10.55 10.80
CA ASN A 262 -8.07 9.36 11.63
C ASN A 262 -6.61 8.87 11.64
N MET A 263 -5.66 9.76 11.40
CA MET A 263 -4.22 9.48 11.59
C MET A 263 -3.79 9.96 12.96
#